data_AF-A0A1Y2ALN5-F1
#
_entry.id   AF-A0A1Y2ALN5-F1
#
_cell.length_a   1.000
_cell.length_b   1.000
_cell.length_c   1.000
_cell.angle_alpha   90.00
_cell.angle_beta   90.00
_cell.angle_gamma   90.00
#
_symmetry.space_group_name_H-M   'P 1'
#
loop_
_entity.id
_entity.type
_entity.pdbx_description
1 polymer ?
#
loop_
_entity_poly.entity_id
_entity_poly.type
_entity_poly.pdbx_seq_one_letter_code
_entity_poly.pdbx_strand_id
1 'polypeptide(L)'
;METTSFIEIPEQHLPVKIISVKVEKDQQIDKNSLICLYEISNNIPETSKLNSSEKNKIEELRSNILGKIEEVNIKVGQIINTKNYAVIKIVEPCSHAVQWKGMCTLCGKDCSMY
;
A
#
# COMPACT_ATOMS: atom_id res chain seq x y z
N MET A 1 -16.81 10.19 -10.04
CA MET A 1 -15.84 10.81 -9.12
C MET A 1 -14.80 9.76 -8.85
N GLU A 2 -13.57 9.97 -9.31
CA GLU A 2 -12.45 9.08 -9.03
C GLU A 2 -12.06 9.26 -7.56
N THR A 3 -11.97 8.15 -6.81
CA THR A 3 -11.57 8.21 -5.40
C THR A 3 -10.07 8.00 -5.34
N THR A 4 -9.35 8.99 -4.80
CA THR A 4 -7.92 8.89 -4.57
C THR A 4 -7.67 8.39 -3.16
N SER A 5 -6.87 7.33 -3.06
CA SER A 5 -6.50 6.69 -1.81
C SER A 5 -4.99 6.69 -1.66
N PHE A 6 -4.52 6.92 -0.44
CA PHE A 6 -3.11 7.06 -0.11
C PHE A 6 -2.68 5.90 0.78
N ILE A 7 -1.51 5.33 0.50
CA ILE A 7 -0.93 4.32 1.37
C ILE A 7 0.22 4.94 2.15
N GLU A 8 0.16 4.83 3.46
CA GLU A 8 1.15 5.34 4.40
C GLU A 8 1.71 4.22 5.28
N ILE A 9 2.91 4.41 5.81
CA ILE A 9 3.54 3.46 6.73
C ILE A 9 3.17 3.86 8.17
N PRO A 10 2.74 2.91 9.01
CA PRO A 10 2.38 3.21 10.40
C PRO A 10 3.56 3.82 11.16
N GLU A 11 3.28 4.82 11.99
CA GLU A 11 4.32 5.56 12.73
C GLU A 11 5.14 4.67 13.67
N GLN A 12 4.56 3.56 14.12
CA GLN A 12 5.22 2.59 15.01
C GLN A 12 6.43 1.91 14.36
N HIS A 13 6.54 1.98 13.03
CA HIS A 13 7.60 1.32 12.29
C HIS A 13 8.73 2.30 11.92
N LEU A 14 8.55 3.61 12.14
CA LEU A 14 9.54 4.63 11.79
C LEU A 14 10.75 4.61 12.76
N PRO A 15 11.99 4.78 12.26
CA PRO A 15 12.38 4.96 10.85
C PRO A 15 12.43 3.64 10.08
N VAL A 16 11.87 3.64 8.86
CA VAL A 16 11.95 2.51 7.93
C VAL A 16 12.83 2.83 6.74
N LYS A 17 13.48 1.81 6.17
CA LYS A 17 14.23 1.89 4.93
C LYS A 17 13.54 1.10 3.83
N ILE A 18 13.24 1.73 2.71
CA ILE A 18 12.68 1.04 1.54
C ILE A 18 13.78 0.18 0.92
N ILE A 19 13.62 -1.14 0.93
CA ILE A 19 14.61 -2.06 0.34
C ILE A 19 14.32 -2.35 -1.12
N SER A 20 13.04 -2.35 -1.52
CA SER A 20 12.65 -2.67 -2.89
C SER A 20 11.25 -2.15 -3.17
N VAL A 21 11.06 -1.56 -4.36
CA VAL A 21 9.75 -1.12 -4.84
C VAL A 21 9.35 -2.04 -5.97
N LYS A 22 8.17 -2.65 -5.87
CA LYS A 22 7.62 -3.64 -6.82
C LYS A 22 6.53 -3.06 -7.71
N VAL A 23 6.35 -1.75 -7.63
CA VAL A 23 5.33 -1.02 -8.38
C VAL A 23 5.93 0.18 -9.09
N GLU A 24 5.27 0.57 -10.18
CA GLU A 24 5.65 1.70 -11.02
C GLU A 24 4.50 2.69 -11.17
N LYS A 25 4.83 3.92 -11.56
CA LYS A 25 3.82 4.93 -11.91
C LYS A 25 2.96 4.41 -13.07
N ASP A 26 1.66 4.68 -13.04
CA ASP A 26 0.68 4.25 -14.04
C ASP A 26 0.37 2.74 -14.03
N GLN A 27 1.00 1.96 -13.14
CA GLN A 27 0.75 0.52 -13.03
C GLN A 27 -0.60 0.23 -12.35
N GLN A 28 -1.33 -0.75 -12.88
CA GLN A 28 -2.54 -1.27 -12.24
C GLN A 28 -2.18 -2.29 -11.16
N ILE A 29 -2.77 -2.13 -9.98
CA ILE A 29 -2.58 -3.01 -8.82
C ILE A 29 -3.93 -3.48 -8.28
N ASP A 30 -3.97 -4.73 -7.83
CA ASP A 30 -5.15 -5.32 -7.20
C ASP A 30 -5.06 -5.26 -5.67
N LYS A 31 -6.19 -5.51 -5.01
CA LYS A 31 -6.23 -5.72 -3.57
C LYS A 31 -5.27 -6.86 -3.19
N ASN A 32 -4.46 -6.64 -2.16
CA ASN A 32 -3.38 -7.50 -1.69
C ASN A 32 -2.12 -7.56 -2.59
N SER A 33 -1.98 -6.66 -3.56
CA SER A 33 -0.76 -6.56 -4.39
C SER A 33 0.42 -6.03 -3.59
N LEU A 34 1.60 -6.59 -3.83
CA LEU A 34 2.84 -6.16 -3.20
C LEU A 34 3.30 -4.81 -3.76
N ILE A 35 3.40 -3.79 -2.92
CA ILE A 35 3.81 -2.44 -3.30
C ILE A 35 5.32 -2.30 -3.19
N CYS A 36 5.83 -2.52 -1.98
CA CYS A 36 7.24 -2.39 -1.68
C CYS A 36 7.58 -3.21 -0.45
N LEU A 37 8.86 -3.52 -0.31
CA LEU A 37 9.39 -4.08 0.92
C LEU A 37 10.13 -2.97 1.66
N TYR A 38 9.92 -2.90 2.96
CA TYR A 38 10.60 -1.97 3.85
C TYR A 38 11.20 -2.71 5.04
N GLU A 39 12.29 -2.17 5.55
CA GLU A 39 13.03 -2.72 6.67
C GLU A 39 12.94 -1.77 7.86
N ILE A 40 12.55 -2.30 9.01
CA ILE A 40 12.42 -1.56 10.27
C ILE A 40 13.75 -1.63 11.00
N SER A 41 14.35 -0.46 11.24
CA SER A 41 15.61 -0.35 11.98
C SER A 41 15.34 -0.31 13.47
N ASN A 42 15.32 -1.48 14.13
CA ASN A 42 15.17 -1.54 15.58
C ASN A 42 16.53 -1.26 16.23
N ASN A 43 16.77 -0.03 16.68
CA ASN A 43 17.99 0.33 17.40
C ASN A 43 17.88 -0.19 18.84
N ILE A 44 18.07 -1.51 19.04
CA ILE A 44 18.07 -2.12 20.36
C ILE A 44 19.45 -1.82 20.98
N PRO A 45 19.53 -1.16 22.15
CA PRO A 45 20.82 -0.89 22.77
C PRO A 45 21.52 -2.20 23.13
N GLU A 46 22.80 -2.25 22.74
CA GLU A 46 23.73 -3.37 22.63
C GLU A 46 24.12 -4.03 23.98
N THR A 47 23.16 -4.32 24.87
CA THR A 47 23.44 -4.91 26.21
C THR A 47 23.06 -6.38 26.34
N SER A 48 23.04 -7.14 25.25
CA SER A 48 22.81 -8.60 25.31
C SER A 48 23.56 -9.33 24.20
N LYS A 49 24.90 -9.25 24.25
CA LYS A 49 25.78 -10.18 23.53
C LYS A 49 25.53 -11.61 24.03
N LEU A 50 24.77 -12.40 23.27
CA LEU A 50 24.89 -13.86 23.14
C LEU A 50 23.93 -14.37 22.06
N ASN A 51 24.47 -14.62 20.85
CA ASN A 51 23.90 -15.53 19.84
C ASN A 51 22.50 -15.28 19.29
N SER A 52 22.22 -14.13 18.68
CA SER A 52 21.15 -14.05 17.67
C SER A 52 21.38 -12.87 16.75
N SER A 53 21.62 -13.18 15.47
CA SER A 53 21.63 -12.26 14.33
C SER A 53 20.63 -11.12 14.55
N GLU A 54 21.11 -9.88 14.63
CA GLU A 54 20.31 -8.66 14.62
C GLU A 54 19.51 -8.65 13.32
N LYS A 55 18.35 -9.31 13.32
CA LYS A 55 17.49 -9.43 12.16
C LYS A 55 16.71 -8.14 12.06
N ASN A 56 17.20 -7.22 11.24
CA ASN A 56 16.38 -6.12 10.76
C ASN A 56 15.04 -6.71 10.28
N LYS A 57 13.93 -6.18 10.80
CA LYS A 57 12.61 -6.76 10.52
C LYS A 57 12.15 -6.25 9.16
N ILE A 58 12.23 -7.10 8.16
CA ILE A 58 11.74 -6.81 6.81
C ILE A 58 10.24 -7.10 6.78
N GLU A 59 9.46 -6.14 6.32
CA GLU A 59 8.02 -6.25 6.12
C GLU A 59 7.61 -5.88 4.70
N GLU A 60 6.49 -6.46 4.28
CA GLU A 60 5.90 -6.27 2.97
C GLU A 60 4.74 -5.27 3.07
N LEU A 61 4.85 -4.16 2.37
CA LEU A 61 3.72 -3.25 2.19
C LEU A 61 2.84 -3.78 1.06
N ARG A 62 1.59 -4.12 1.39
CA ARG A 62 0.61 -4.60 0.43
C ARG A 62 -0.51 -3.58 0.27
N SER A 63 -1.02 -3.46 -0.95
CA SER A 63 -2.17 -2.59 -1.24
C SER A 63 -3.43 -3.18 -0.63
N ASN A 64 -4.19 -2.39 0.12
CA ASN A 64 -5.51 -2.81 0.59
C ASN A 64 -6.64 -2.46 -0.40
N ILE A 65 -6.31 -1.73 -1.46
CA ILE A 65 -7.25 -1.25 -2.48
C ILE A 65 -6.79 -1.69 -3.86
N LEU A 66 -7.74 -1.77 -4.78
CA LEU A 66 -7.49 -2.03 -6.18
C LEU A 66 -7.52 -0.71 -6.94
N GLY A 67 -6.59 -0.52 -7.87
CA GLY A 67 -6.65 0.60 -8.78
C GLY A 67 -5.36 0.89 -9.51
N LYS A 68 -5.23 2.13 -9.97
CA LYS A 68 -4.10 2.56 -10.77
C LYS A 68 -3.21 3.48 -9.96
N ILE A 69 -1.90 3.26 -10.00
CA ILE A 69 -0.94 4.11 -9.31
C ILE A 69 -0.82 5.43 -10.05
N GLU A 70 -1.28 6.51 -9.43
CA GLU A 70 -1.16 7.86 -9.97
C GLU A 70 0.24 8.41 -9.71
N GLU A 71 0.78 8.17 -8.51
CA GLU A 71 2.07 8.72 -8.10
C GLU A 71 2.79 7.83 -7.09
N VAL A 72 4.10 7.67 -7.28
CA VAL A 72 4.99 6.94 -6.36
C VAL A 72 5.96 7.95 -5.76
N ASN A 73 5.83 8.20 -4.46
CA ASN A 73 6.67 9.15 -3.73
C ASN A 73 7.87 8.48 -3.03
N ILE A 74 8.03 7.16 -3.20
CA ILE A 74 9.14 6.40 -2.63
C ILE A 74 10.18 5.96 -3.67
N LYS A 75 11.41 5.77 -3.20
CA LYS A 75 12.51 5.19 -3.98
C LYS A 75 13.21 4.08 -3.20
N VAL A 76 13.78 3.13 -3.94
CA VAL A 76 14.65 2.10 -3.36
C VAL A 76 15.82 2.76 -2.63
N GLY A 77 16.06 2.37 -1.38
CA GLY A 77 17.08 2.94 -0.51
C GLY A 77 16.65 4.18 0.28
N GLN A 78 15.45 4.72 0.02
CA GLN A 78 14.93 5.88 0.75
C GLN A 78 14.61 5.51 2.21
N ILE A 79 14.97 6.41 3.13
CA ILE A 79 14.67 6.27 4.55
C ILE A 79 13.50 7.19 4.87
N ILE A 80 12.42 6.61 5.40
CA ILE A 80 11.21 7.33 5.79
C ILE A 80 11.23 7.43 7.31
N ASN A 81 11.35 8.66 7.81
CA ASN A 81 11.33 8.99 9.23
C ASN A 81 10.16 9.94 9.60
N THR A 82 9.35 10.28 8.60
CA THR A 82 8.27 11.27 8.73
C THR A 82 6.94 10.55 8.90
N LYS A 83 6.13 11.01 9.86
CA LYS A 83 4.77 10.51 10.09
C LYS A 83 3.87 10.90 8.92
N ASN A 84 2.87 10.06 8.63
CA ASN A 84 1.88 10.31 7.56
C ASN A 84 2.52 10.53 6.17
N TYR A 85 3.68 9.90 5.92
CA TYR A 85 4.32 9.98 4.61
C TYR A 85 3.53 9.13 3.61
N ALA A 86 2.86 9.78 2.66
CA ALA A 86 2.18 9.11 1.57
C ALA A 86 3.22 8.41 0.68
N VAL A 87 3.27 7.09 0.78
CA VAL A 87 4.21 6.22 0.06
C VAL A 87 3.86 6.22 -1.42
N ILE A 88 2.61 5.87 -1.70
CA ILE A 88 2.04 5.85 -3.05
C ILE A 88 0.62 6.40 -3.02
N LYS A 89 0.24 7.00 -4.14
CA LYS A 89 -1.11 7.45 -4.42
C LYS A 89 -1.74 6.53 -5.46
N ILE A 90 -2.89 5.97 -5.11
CA ILE A 90 -3.65 5.06 -5.96
C ILE A 90 -5.01 5.70 -6.25
N VAL A 91 -5.38 5.69 -7.52
CA VAL A 91 -6.70 6.09 -7.97
C VAL A 91 -7.52 4.84 -8.16
N GLU A 92 -8.57 4.71 -7.37
CA GLU A 92 -9.51 3.61 -7.50
C GLU A 92 -10.33 3.82 -8.78
N PRO A 93 -10.22 2.92 -9.78
CA PRO A 93 -11.10 2.94 -10.92
C PRO A 93 -12.48 2.73 -10.36
N CYS A 94 -13.31 3.76 -10.48
CA CYS A 94 -14.60 3.88 -9.85
C CYS A 94 -15.41 2.58 -10.02
N SER A 95 -15.36 1.68 -9.04
CA SER A 95 -16.22 0.51 -8.98
C SER A 95 -17.52 0.97 -8.36
N HIS A 96 -18.23 1.87 -9.06
CA HIS A 96 -19.67 1.82 -8.97
C HIS A 96 -20.06 0.46 -9.55
N ALA A 97 -20.05 -0.55 -8.69
CA ALA A 97 -21.06 -1.58 -8.73
C ALA A 97 -22.40 -0.84 -8.67
N VAL A 98 -22.89 -0.42 -9.84
CA VAL A 98 -24.27 -0.05 -10.09
C VAL A 98 -25.08 -1.35 -10.04
N GLN A 99 -24.95 -2.06 -8.92
CA GLN A 99 -25.69 -3.25 -8.54
C GLN A 99 -25.81 -3.20 -7.02
N TRP A 100 -26.79 -2.42 -6.58
CA TRP A 100 -27.46 -2.71 -5.33
C TRP A 100 -28.48 -3.81 -5.64
N LYS A 101 -28.31 -5.01 -5.05
CA LYS A 101 -29.24 -6.15 -5.20
C LYS A 101 -29.63 -6.46 -6.66
N GLY A 102 -28.68 -6.58 -7.59
CA GLY A 102 -28.99 -6.99 -8.96
C GLY A 102 -29.64 -5.91 -9.86
N MET A 103 -29.87 -4.70 -9.35
CA MET A 103 -30.49 -3.61 -10.11
C MET A 103 -29.52 -2.47 -10.41
N CYS A 104 -29.60 -1.98 -11.64
CA CYS A 104 -28.82 -0.83 -12.08
C CYS A 104 -29.40 0.46 -11.48
N THR A 105 -28.71 1.10 -10.53
CA THR A 105 -29.19 2.32 -9.85
C THR A 105 -29.20 3.58 -10.73
N LEU A 106 -28.62 3.54 -11.93
CA LEU A 106 -28.63 4.66 -12.89
C LEU A 106 -29.83 4.64 -13.86
N CYS A 107 -30.38 3.47 -14.16
CA CYS A 107 -31.49 3.36 -15.12
C CYS A 107 -32.67 2.52 -14.61
N GLY A 108 -32.58 1.95 -13.40
CA GLY A 108 -33.63 1.14 -12.78
C GLY A 108 -33.91 -0.18 -13.51
N LYS A 109 -33.08 -0.58 -14.48
CA LYS A 109 -33.26 -1.87 -15.16
C LYS A 109 -32.73 -3.02 -14.31
N ASP A 110 -33.59 -4.01 -14.17
CA ASP A 110 -33.26 -5.33 -13.69
C ASP A 110 -32.23 -5.96 -14.63
N CYS A 111 -31.06 -6.32 -14.09
CA CYS A 111 -30.03 -7.08 -14.78
C CYS A 111 -29.97 -8.49 -14.20
N SER A 112 -31.13 -9.13 -13.97
CA SER A 112 -31.15 -10.56 -13.68
C SER A 112 -31.01 -11.32 -15.01
N MET A 113 -29.77 -11.58 -15.43
CA MET A 113 -29.53 -12.62 -16.42
C MET A 113 -29.46 -13.96 -15.70
N TYR A 114 -30.58 -14.69 -15.81
CA TYR A 114 -30.89 -16.08 -15.42
C TYR A 114 -30.89 -16.45 -13.93
#